data_AF-A0A7S1CU10-F1
#
_entry.id   AF-A0A7S1CU10-F1
#
_cell.length_a   1.000
_cell.length_b   1.000
_cell.length_c   1.000
_cell.angle_alpha   90.00
_cell.angle_beta   90.00
_cell.angle_gamma   90.00
#
_symmetry.space_group_name_H-M   'P 1'
#
loop_
_entity.id
_entity.type
_entity.pdbx_description
1 polymer ?
#
loop_
_entity_poly.entity_id
_entity_poly.type
_entity_poly.pdbx_seq_one_letter_code
_entity_poly.pdbx_strand_id
1 'polypeptide(L)'
;MYRYGAVLLLGLLTLVQSKDRGLQMIEFPTPGVPITASLQPDENLTFTQGNDIPMAELAHSGPEFSPDQVHLTMWSETSMLVSWATGLGRDGPTSQAPEPYDPDAVASFVQYGTDAGSLEQTKGGNITDGVTVNRVVYTYEYGPGDGAVNGEGTVYQSPILHHVVLDGLEPGVTYYYKVGNMQDGFSNIFNFTMPKQGNEYPFVIAVTADLGQTYNSSTTLDRMIAAKPDVSLLVGDLSYADSYWANGSFYFWTDSPNMTYFKSYQPRWDTWARLVQKLAAFVPMNTIAGNHEIESIALQNNVTYLSYNSRYPVPQYTDRINANADIPSYYWDQKLLPSVGKFLEPGISNAVTSNNSFYSYNAGPAHIIFLNNYAPYGPGSVMYNWLEKDLQSVDRNVTPWIIMGWHAPWYSTYTGAYKQIAEMQRDMEDLLKEYKVDLVVNGHVHAYERSTPAYKYLPNTCGPNHITIGDGGNAEGLTYYDGGYVDNTTSVDNQNLCL
;
A
#
# COMPACT_ATOMS: atom_id res chain seq x y z
N MET A 1 7.63 -22.36 27.27
CA MET A 1 7.01 -21.21 26.60
C MET A 1 8.11 -20.27 26.13
N TYR A 2 8.33 -20.18 24.83
CA TYR A 2 9.12 -19.10 24.24
C TYR A 2 8.25 -17.84 24.27
N ARG A 3 8.80 -16.70 24.71
CA ARG A 3 8.12 -15.40 24.59
C ARG A 3 8.65 -14.73 23.33
N TYR A 4 7.75 -14.27 22.47
CA TYR A 4 8.06 -13.50 21.27
C TYR A 4 7.70 -12.04 21.55
N GLY A 5 8.46 -11.10 20.99
CA GLY A 5 8.20 -9.67 21.13
C GLY A 5 8.39 -8.95 19.80
N ALA A 6 7.73 -7.81 19.66
CA ALA A 6 7.92 -6.89 18.54
C ALA A 6 8.31 -5.53 19.11
N VAL A 7 9.23 -4.83 18.45
CA VAL A 7 9.62 -3.47 18.79
C VAL A 7 9.26 -2.58 17.62
N LEU A 8 8.40 -1.58 17.84
CA LEU A 8 8.12 -0.53 16.88
C LEU A 8 8.78 0.78 17.32
N LEU A 9 9.71 1.28 16.51
CA LEU A 9 10.31 2.61 16.70
C LEU A 9 10.40 3.29 15.33
N LEU A 10 9.74 4.44 15.15
CA LEU A 10 9.79 5.24 13.91
C LEU A 10 9.42 4.44 12.64
N GLY A 11 8.33 3.67 12.68
CA GLY A 11 7.87 2.86 11.54
C GLY A 11 8.65 1.57 11.27
N LEU A 12 9.54 1.16 12.18
CA LEU A 12 10.32 -0.07 12.06
C LEU A 12 9.78 -1.13 12.99
N LEU A 13 9.12 -2.16 12.46
CA LEU A 13 8.63 -3.30 13.20
C LEU A 13 9.68 -4.41 13.19
N THR A 14 10.44 -4.54 14.28
CA THR A 14 11.43 -5.60 14.44
C THR A 14 10.85 -6.73 15.28
N LEU A 15 10.73 -7.92 14.70
CA LEU A 15 10.31 -9.12 15.40
C LEU A 15 11.53 -9.78 16.07
N VAL A 16 11.39 -10.18 17.34
CA VAL A 16 12.49 -10.72 18.15
C VAL A 16 12.06 -11.91 19.01
N GLN A 17 13.01 -12.83 19.28
CA GLN A 17 12.87 -13.90 20.26
C GLN A 17 13.50 -13.49 21.60
N SER A 18 12.81 -13.70 22.73
CA SER A 18 13.15 -13.13 24.05
C SER A 18 14.47 -13.59 24.71
N LYS A 19 15.44 -14.16 23.99
CA LYS A 19 16.76 -14.53 24.54
C LYS A 19 17.81 -13.42 24.41
N ASP A 20 17.62 -12.44 23.54
CA ASP A 20 18.57 -11.35 23.35
C ASP A 20 18.38 -10.24 24.38
N ARG A 21 19.15 -10.32 25.48
CA ARG A 21 19.15 -9.36 26.61
C ARG A 21 19.69 -7.96 26.25
N GLY A 22 19.99 -7.68 24.99
CA GLY A 22 20.61 -6.43 24.52
C GLY A 22 19.68 -5.48 23.76
N LEU A 23 18.49 -5.91 23.37
CA LEU A 23 17.49 -5.06 22.71
C LEU A 23 16.49 -4.55 23.74
N GLN A 24 16.26 -3.23 23.78
CA GLN A 24 15.13 -2.68 24.52
C GLN A 24 13.85 -3.11 23.79
N MET A 25 13.22 -4.16 24.30
CA MET A 25 11.86 -4.51 23.94
C MET A 25 10.96 -3.34 24.35
N ILE A 26 10.40 -2.61 23.39
CA ILE A 26 9.21 -1.82 23.66
C ILE A 26 8.09 -2.85 23.79
N GLU A 27 7.89 -3.35 25.01
CA GLU A 27 6.68 -4.13 25.31
C GLU A 27 5.48 -3.28 24.90
N PHE A 28 4.49 -3.89 24.22
CA PHE A 28 3.20 -3.23 24.04
C PHE A 28 2.75 -2.77 25.43
N PRO A 29 2.37 -1.49 25.59
CA PRO A 29 2.03 -0.97 26.89
C PRO A 29 0.99 -1.90 27.51
N THR A 30 1.24 -2.38 28.72
CA THR A 30 0.21 -3.01 29.53
C THR A 30 -0.95 -2.02 29.64
N PRO A 31 -2.22 -2.48 29.78
CA PRO A 31 -3.36 -1.59 29.99
C PRO A 31 -3.02 -0.56 31.08
N GLY A 32 -2.78 0.67 30.66
CA GLY A 32 -2.14 1.72 31.44
C GLY A 32 -2.69 3.08 31.07
N VAL A 33 -2.23 4.13 31.75
CA VAL A 33 -2.70 5.51 31.47
C VAL A 33 -2.30 5.90 30.04
N PRO A 34 -3.25 6.32 29.18
CA PRO A 34 -2.94 6.80 27.84
C PRO A 34 -1.85 7.89 27.87
N ILE A 35 -0.91 7.81 26.93
CA ILE A 35 0.16 8.81 26.78
C ILE A 35 -0.08 9.56 25.48
N THR A 36 -0.28 10.86 25.58
CA THR A 36 -0.32 11.78 24.44
C THR A 36 0.95 12.63 24.46
N ALA A 37 1.72 12.60 23.38
CA ALA A 37 2.84 13.52 23.22
C ALA A 37 2.28 14.94 23.00
N SER A 38 2.80 15.92 23.75
CA SER A 38 2.45 17.32 23.52
C SER A 38 2.90 17.77 22.13
N LEU A 39 2.05 18.50 21.42
CA LEU A 39 2.43 19.19 20.19
C LEU A 39 3.57 20.18 20.50
N GLN A 40 4.59 20.24 19.63
CA GLN A 40 5.71 21.17 19.79
C GLN A 40 5.19 22.62 19.72
N PRO A 41 5.52 23.51 20.69
CA PRO A 41 4.93 24.85 20.79
C PRO A 41 5.23 25.79 19.61
N ASP A 42 6.29 25.52 18.85
CA ASP A 42 6.80 26.38 17.79
C ASP A 42 6.39 25.94 16.38
N GLU A 43 5.68 24.80 16.26
CA GLU A 43 4.92 24.45 15.08
C GLU A 43 3.52 25.05 15.24
N ASN A 44 3.38 26.35 14.97
CA ASN A 44 2.08 26.93 14.68
C ASN A 44 1.54 26.17 13.46
N LEU A 45 0.69 25.17 13.72
CA LEU A 45 -0.01 24.28 12.76
C LEU A 45 -1.03 25.06 11.92
N THR A 46 -0.63 26.20 11.34
CA THR A 46 -1.21 26.65 10.08
C THR A 46 -0.65 25.72 9.03
N PHE A 47 -1.37 24.65 8.65
CA PHE A 47 -1.13 23.83 7.45
C PHE A 47 0.27 24.08 6.85
N THR A 48 1.34 23.60 7.48
CA THR A 48 2.61 23.56 6.76
C THR A 48 2.46 22.36 5.85
N GLN A 49 1.75 22.60 4.75
CA GLN A 49 1.61 21.69 3.62
C GLN A 49 2.94 21.02 3.42
N GLY A 50 2.95 19.69 3.33
CA GLY A 50 4.17 19.01 2.97
C GLY A 50 4.66 19.63 1.66
N ASN A 51 5.86 20.22 1.67
CA ASN A 51 6.42 20.82 0.47
C ASN A 51 6.72 19.68 -0.49
N ASP A 52 5.79 19.52 -1.39
CA ASP A 52 5.78 18.54 -2.43
C ASP A 52 7.05 18.67 -3.27
N ILE A 53 7.72 17.56 -3.54
CA ILE A 53 8.97 17.60 -4.31
C ILE A 53 8.62 18.05 -5.73
N PRO A 54 9.29 19.09 -6.28
CA PRO A 54 9.05 19.51 -7.65
C PRO A 54 9.19 18.33 -8.62
N MET A 55 8.20 18.16 -9.51
CA MET A 55 8.19 17.06 -10.49
C MET A 55 9.48 16.96 -11.31
N ALA A 56 10.14 18.11 -11.57
CA ALA A 56 11.41 18.18 -12.28
C ALA A 56 12.58 17.51 -11.53
N GLU A 57 12.57 17.47 -10.19
CA GLU A 57 13.57 16.77 -9.37
C GLU A 57 13.37 15.25 -9.42
N LEU A 58 12.15 14.79 -9.72
CA LEU A 58 11.78 13.38 -9.86
C LEU A 58 11.57 12.99 -11.34
N ALA A 59 12.06 13.79 -12.28
CA ALA A 59 11.91 13.53 -13.70
C ALA A 59 12.79 12.35 -14.16
N HIS A 60 12.33 11.66 -15.20
CA HIS A 60 13.17 10.68 -15.89
C HIS A 60 14.42 11.36 -16.45
N SER A 61 15.59 10.75 -16.25
CA SER A 61 16.90 11.35 -16.62
C SER A 61 17.65 10.59 -17.74
N GLY A 62 17.08 9.52 -18.28
CA GLY A 62 17.66 8.70 -19.34
C GLY A 62 16.95 8.82 -20.71
N PRO A 63 17.31 7.96 -21.67
CA PRO A 63 16.54 7.77 -22.90
C PRO A 63 15.10 7.35 -22.60
N GLU A 64 14.14 7.77 -23.42
CA GLU A 64 12.69 7.56 -23.21
C GLU A 64 12.30 6.11 -22.82
N PHE A 65 12.88 5.11 -23.49
CA PHE A 65 12.60 3.69 -23.21
C PHE A 65 13.57 3.02 -22.24
N SER A 66 14.48 3.77 -21.62
CA SER A 66 15.35 3.22 -20.58
C SER A 66 14.52 2.91 -19.32
N PRO A 67 14.70 1.73 -18.70
CA PRO A 67 13.88 1.35 -17.56
C PRO A 67 14.02 2.25 -16.33
N ASP A 68 12.90 2.64 -15.74
CA ASP A 68 12.81 3.30 -14.42
C ASP A 68 11.62 2.77 -13.60
N GLN A 69 11.33 3.39 -12.46
CA GLN A 69 10.22 3.00 -11.55
C GLN A 69 10.31 1.55 -11.07
N VAL A 70 11.53 1.03 -10.94
CA VAL A 70 11.81 -0.36 -10.60
C VAL A 70 11.36 -0.64 -9.16
N HIS A 71 10.56 -1.67 -8.98
CA HIS A 71 10.13 -2.10 -7.66
C HIS A 71 9.91 -3.61 -7.58
N LEU A 72 9.96 -4.11 -6.36
CA LEU A 72 9.84 -5.52 -6.00
C LEU A 72 8.58 -5.73 -5.17
N THR A 73 7.91 -6.86 -5.37
CA THR A 73 6.74 -7.28 -4.57
C THR A 73 6.88 -8.74 -4.21
N MET A 74 6.78 -9.08 -2.91
CA MET A 74 6.78 -10.49 -2.50
C MET A 74 5.61 -11.19 -3.17
N TRP A 75 5.91 -12.29 -3.88
CA TRP A 75 4.91 -13.09 -4.57
C TRP A 75 4.66 -14.42 -3.86
N SER A 76 5.72 -15.04 -3.34
CA SER A 76 5.69 -16.19 -2.44
C SER A 76 7.00 -16.28 -1.65
N GLU A 77 7.15 -17.30 -0.82
CA GLU A 77 8.39 -17.66 -0.12
C GLU A 77 9.57 -17.92 -1.07
N THR A 78 9.29 -18.23 -2.34
CA THR A 78 10.28 -18.62 -3.36
C THR A 78 10.09 -17.85 -4.67
N SER A 79 9.33 -16.75 -4.65
CA SER A 79 9.04 -15.97 -5.85
C SER A 79 8.93 -14.49 -5.56
N MET A 80 9.44 -13.70 -6.51
CA MET A 80 9.47 -12.24 -6.45
C MET A 80 8.87 -11.69 -7.73
N LEU A 81 7.93 -10.76 -7.62
CA LEU A 81 7.51 -9.96 -8.77
C LEU A 81 8.45 -8.78 -8.92
N VAL A 82 9.02 -8.62 -10.12
CA VAL A 82 9.85 -7.48 -10.50
C VAL A 82 9.06 -6.63 -11.50
N SER A 83 8.88 -5.37 -11.16
CA SER A 83 8.07 -4.43 -11.95
C SER A 83 8.86 -3.17 -12.30
N TRP A 84 8.60 -2.58 -13.47
CA TRP A 84 9.24 -1.34 -13.92
C TRP A 84 8.42 -0.66 -15.04
N ALA A 85 8.84 0.53 -15.44
CA ALA A 85 8.25 1.28 -16.55
C ALA A 85 9.28 1.51 -17.68
N THR A 86 8.81 1.55 -18.93
CA THR A 86 9.55 2.09 -20.08
C THR A 86 8.67 3.03 -20.89
N GLY A 87 9.27 4.06 -21.50
CA GLY A 87 8.51 5.17 -22.07
C GLY A 87 8.21 6.23 -21.01
N LEU A 88 7.56 7.31 -21.44
CA LEU A 88 7.15 8.41 -20.55
C LEU A 88 5.63 8.45 -20.43
N GLY A 89 5.13 8.78 -19.24
CA GLY A 89 3.74 9.20 -19.09
C GLY A 89 3.50 10.44 -19.95
N ARG A 90 2.42 10.44 -20.74
CA ARG A 90 2.09 11.52 -21.68
C ARG A 90 0.66 11.97 -21.44
N ASP A 91 0.48 13.25 -21.22
CA ASP A 91 -0.82 13.88 -21.09
C ASP A 91 -1.06 14.95 -22.15
N GLY A 92 -2.33 15.18 -22.48
CA GLY A 92 -2.74 16.19 -23.45
C GLY A 92 -4.24 16.45 -23.40
N PRO A 93 -4.72 17.58 -23.94
CA PRO A 93 -6.15 17.86 -24.03
C PRO A 93 -6.83 16.77 -24.88
N THR A 94 -8.11 16.48 -24.61
CA THR A 94 -8.85 15.39 -25.26
C THR A 94 -8.84 15.51 -26.79
N SER A 95 -8.86 16.73 -27.34
CA SER A 95 -8.78 16.97 -28.79
C SER A 95 -7.42 16.61 -29.42
N GLN A 96 -6.37 16.48 -28.60
CA GLN A 96 -5.00 16.15 -28.99
C GLN A 96 -4.42 15.08 -28.05
N ALA A 97 -5.27 14.13 -27.63
CA ALA A 97 -4.86 13.08 -26.71
C ALA A 97 -3.67 12.30 -27.30
N PRO A 98 -2.60 12.05 -26.52
CA PRO A 98 -1.52 11.21 -26.99
C PRO A 98 -2.03 9.79 -27.22
N GLU A 99 -1.54 9.14 -28.28
CA GLU A 99 -1.82 7.72 -28.54
C GLU A 99 -1.15 6.84 -27.47
N PRO A 100 -1.84 5.81 -26.94
CA PRO A 100 -1.22 4.85 -26.02
C PRO A 100 -0.03 4.16 -26.68
N TYR A 101 0.98 3.80 -25.89
CA TYR A 101 2.04 2.93 -26.39
C TYR A 101 1.47 1.54 -26.71
N ASP A 102 2.05 0.86 -27.71
CA ASP A 102 1.82 -0.56 -27.91
C ASP A 102 2.65 -1.34 -26.87
N PRO A 103 2.02 -2.01 -25.87
CA PRO A 103 2.75 -2.76 -24.86
C PRO A 103 3.56 -3.91 -25.47
N ASP A 104 3.18 -4.41 -26.66
CA ASP A 104 3.90 -5.50 -27.32
C ASP A 104 5.20 -5.05 -27.99
N ALA A 105 5.38 -3.74 -28.21
CA ALA A 105 6.56 -3.18 -28.86
C ALA A 105 7.85 -3.30 -28.04
N VAL A 106 7.75 -3.44 -26.70
CA VAL A 106 8.91 -3.49 -25.79
C VAL A 106 8.87 -4.78 -24.98
N ALA A 107 9.77 -5.71 -25.24
CA ALA A 107 9.85 -6.99 -24.53
C ALA A 107 10.31 -6.81 -23.07
N SER A 108 9.79 -7.64 -22.16
CA SER A 108 10.12 -7.58 -20.73
C SER A 108 11.15 -8.65 -20.36
N PHE A 109 12.40 -8.29 -20.06
CA PHE A 109 13.38 -9.24 -19.52
C PHE A 109 13.93 -8.80 -18.16
N VAL A 110 14.16 -9.80 -17.30
CA VAL A 110 14.95 -9.68 -16.08
C VAL A 110 16.15 -10.61 -16.22
N GLN A 111 17.35 -10.04 -16.17
CA GLN A 111 18.59 -10.82 -16.04
C GLN A 111 18.98 -10.84 -14.57
N TYR A 112 19.24 -12.01 -14.00
CA TYR A 112 19.50 -12.16 -12.57
C TYR A 112 20.46 -13.31 -12.25
N GLY A 113 21.02 -13.29 -11.04
CA GLY A 113 21.95 -14.30 -10.56
C GLY A 113 22.44 -13.99 -9.15
N THR A 114 23.22 -14.89 -8.55
CA THR A 114 23.79 -14.70 -7.20
C THR A 114 25.16 -14.00 -7.21
N ASP A 115 25.68 -13.68 -8.40
CA ASP A 115 26.92 -12.93 -8.60
C ASP A 115 26.64 -11.66 -9.42
N ALA A 116 26.97 -10.49 -8.87
CA ALA A 116 26.81 -9.20 -9.55
C ALA A 116 27.61 -9.11 -10.85
N GLY A 117 28.71 -9.85 -10.98
CA GLY A 117 29.55 -9.90 -12.18
C GLY A 117 29.02 -10.84 -13.27
N SER A 118 28.09 -11.74 -12.94
CA SER A 118 27.58 -12.78 -13.84
C SER A 118 26.08 -13.05 -13.61
N LEU A 119 25.23 -12.37 -14.37
CA LEU A 119 23.78 -12.57 -14.34
C LEU A 119 23.41 -13.72 -15.30
N GLU A 120 23.53 -14.95 -14.81
CA GLU A 120 23.45 -16.17 -15.62
C GLU A 120 22.02 -16.56 -16.04
N GLN A 121 21.02 -16.07 -15.30
CA GLN A 121 19.61 -16.40 -15.55
C GLN A 121 18.92 -15.25 -16.28
N THR A 122 17.97 -15.60 -17.14
CA THR A 122 17.08 -14.64 -17.80
C THR A 122 15.66 -15.15 -17.73
N LYS A 123 14.75 -14.33 -17.19
CA LYS A 123 13.31 -14.57 -17.19
C LYS A 123 12.65 -13.46 -18.00
N GLY A 124 11.52 -13.78 -18.63
CA GLY A 124 10.74 -12.82 -19.41
C GLY A 124 10.67 -13.17 -20.90
N GLY A 125 10.26 -12.18 -21.71
CA GLY A 125 10.05 -12.31 -23.13
C GLY A 125 8.87 -11.48 -23.62
N ASN A 126 8.25 -11.94 -24.71
CA ASN A 126 6.92 -11.47 -25.11
C ASN A 126 5.88 -12.00 -24.11
N ILE A 127 4.69 -11.39 -24.07
CA ILE A 127 3.57 -11.92 -23.29
C ILE A 127 3.33 -13.37 -23.71
N THR A 128 3.60 -14.31 -22.81
CA THR A 128 3.66 -15.74 -23.11
C THR A 128 2.55 -16.52 -22.40
N ASP A 129 2.13 -16.09 -21.22
CA ASP A 129 1.05 -16.74 -20.44
C ASP A 129 0.23 -15.82 -19.51
N GLY A 130 0.65 -14.55 -19.28
CA GLY A 130 0.00 -13.65 -18.31
C GLY A 130 0.24 -14.02 -16.83
N VAL A 131 1.00 -15.10 -16.59
CA VAL A 131 1.36 -15.62 -15.27
C VAL A 131 2.77 -15.21 -14.90
N THR A 132 3.69 -15.42 -15.83
CA THR A 132 5.11 -15.16 -15.67
C THR A 132 5.45 -13.74 -16.09
N VAL A 133 4.76 -13.23 -17.13
CA VAL A 133 5.02 -11.92 -17.74
C VAL A 133 3.69 -11.24 -18.02
N ASN A 134 3.57 -9.99 -17.59
CA ASN A 134 2.48 -9.09 -17.96
C ASN A 134 3.06 -7.74 -18.39
N ARG A 135 2.38 -7.10 -19.35
CA ARG A 135 2.63 -5.71 -19.75
C ARG A 135 1.29 -5.00 -19.82
N VAL A 136 1.23 -3.77 -19.31
CA VAL A 136 0.02 -2.96 -19.32
C VAL A 136 0.34 -1.51 -19.65
N VAL A 137 -0.54 -0.90 -20.44
CA VAL A 137 -0.64 0.54 -20.64
C VAL A 137 -2.07 0.91 -20.28
N TYR A 138 -2.25 1.98 -19.51
CA TYR A 138 -3.58 2.46 -19.15
C TYR A 138 -3.78 3.91 -19.61
N THR A 139 -5.02 4.17 -20.04
CA THR A 139 -5.52 5.50 -20.36
C THR A 139 -6.33 6.02 -19.18
N TYR A 140 -6.05 7.23 -18.71
CA TYR A 140 -6.87 7.93 -17.71
C TYR A 140 -7.47 9.19 -18.32
N GLU A 141 -8.80 9.30 -18.31
CA GLU A 141 -9.53 10.43 -18.90
C GLU A 141 -10.08 11.37 -17.82
N TYR A 142 -9.71 12.65 -17.89
CA TYR A 142 -10.20 13.69 -16.98
C TYR A 142 -11.46 14.36 -17.52
N GLY A 143 -12.44 14.60 -16.65
CA GLY A 143 -13.69 15.30 -17.02
C GLY A 143 -13.47 16.76 -17.43
N PRO A 144 -14.35 17.35 -18.28
CA PRO A 144 -14.23 18.75 -18.73
C PRO A 144 -14.50 19.80 -17.64
N GLY A 145 -14.86 19.38 -16.40
CA GLY A 145 -15.11 20.28 -15.27
C GLY A 145 -13.91 20.54 -14.37
N ASP A 146 -12.78 19.85 -14.58
CA ASP A 146 -11.81 19.62 -13.50
C ASP A 146 -10.38 20.02 -13.83
N GLY A 147 -10.16 21.32 -14.05
CA GLY A 147 -8.86 21.84 -14.49
C GLY A 147 -8.65 21.72 -15.99
N ALA A 148 -9.76 21.60 -16.74
CA ALA A 148 -9.81 21.55 -18.19
C ALA A 148 -8.90 22.57 -18.86
N VAL A 149 -8.00 22.11 -19.73
CA VAL A 149 -7.17 22.98 -20.55
C VAL A 149 -8.06 23.54 -21.66
N ASN A 150 -8.30 24.85 -21.64
CA ASN A 150 -9.20 25.54 -22.59
C ASN A 150 -10.66 25.05 -22.59
N GLY A 151 -11.14 24.46 -21.48
CA GLY A 151 -12.50 23.93 -21.38
C GLY A 151 -12.68 22.51 -21.94
N GLU A 152 -11.58 21.86 -22.33
CA GLU A 152 -11.55 20.45 -22.72
C GLU A 152 -11.00 19.58 -21.58
N GLY A 153 -11.51 18.36 -21.44
CA GLY A 153 -10.90 17.35 -20.57
C GLY A 153 -9.47 17.04 -21.02
N THR A 154 -8.68 16.41 -20.15
CA THR A 154 -7.32 15.94 -20.47
C THR A 154 -7.35 14.41 -20.60
N VAL A 155 -6.38 13.82 -21.28
CA VAL A 155 -6.14 12.38 -21.32
C VAL A 155 -4.69 12.14 -20.93
N TYR A 156 -4.46 11.21 -20.02
CA TYR A 156 -3.14 10.69 -19.69
C TYR A 156 -2.99 9.27 -20.23
N GLN A 157 -1.84 8.99 -20.83
CA GLN A 157 -1.37 7.68 -21.23
C GLN A 157 -0.18 7.29 -20.36
N SER A 158 -0.25 6.12 -19.73
CA SER A 158 0.86 5.61 -18.93
C SER A 158 2.08 5.27 -19.80
N PRO A 159 3.29 5.17 -19.20
CA PRO A 159 4.36 4.39 -19.80
C PRO A 159 3.93 2.91 -19.95
N ILE A 160 4.72 2.12 -20.66
CA ILE A 160 4.56 0.66 -20.67
C ILE A 160 5.01 0.15 -19.31
N LEU A 161 4.09 -0.43 -18.55
CA LEU A 161 4.37 -1.05 -17.27
C LEU A 161 4.65 -2.53 -17.51
N HIS A 162 5.72 -3.03 -16.92
CA HIS A 162 6.20 -4.40 -17.08
C HIS A 162 6.18 -5.11 -15.74
N HIS A 163 5.77 -6.38 -15.74
CA HIS A 163 5.68 -7.24 -14.57
C HIS A 163 6.25 -8.61 -14.92
N VAL A 164 7.27 -9.06 -14.20
CA VAL A 164 7.89 -10.38 -14.40
C VAL A 164 8.05 -11.10 -13.07
N VAL A 165 7.46 -12.29 -12.95
CA VAL A 165 7.64 -13.15 -11.78
C VAL A 165 8.92 -13.98 -11.94
N LEU A 166 9.84 -13.81 -10.99
CA LEU A 166 10.98 -14.69 -10.78
C LEU A 166 10.53 -15.81 -9.84
N ASP A 167 10.57 -17.05 -10.30
CA ASP A 167 10.22 -18.26 -9.54
C ASP A 167 11.45 -19.08 -9.17
N GLY A 168 11.30 -20.04 -8.25
CA GLY A 168 12.38 -20.95 -7.86
C GLY A 168 13.54 -20.25 -7.11
N LEU A 169 13.27 -19.10 -6.49
CA LEU A 169 14.26 -18.37 -5.69
C LEU A 169 14.48 -19.08 -4.36
N GLU A 170 15.73 -19.12 -3.91
CA GLU A 170 16.11 -19.74 -2.64
C GLU A 170 15.97 -18.75 -1.47
N PRO A 171 15.25 -19.11 -0.39
CA PRO A 171 15.18 -18.29 0.81
C PRO A 171 16.56 -17.96 1.40
N GLY A 172 16.76 -16.72 1.84
CA GLY A 172 18.01 -16.25 2.43
C GLY A 172 19.14 -15.95 1.43
N VAL A 173 18.89 -16.11 0.13
CA VAL A 173 19.87 -15.83 -0.93
C VAL A 173 19.69 -14.41 -1.46
N THR A 174 20.82 -13.73 -1.68
CA THR A 174 20.87 -12.43 -2.38
C THR A 174 20.96 -12.66 -3.89
N TYR A 175 20.06 -12.02 -4.63
CA TYR A 175 20.05 -11.99 -6.08
C TYR A 175 20.36 -10.59 -6.57
N TYR A 176 21.27 -10.50 -7.53
CA TYR A 176 21.52 -9.31 -8.33
C TYR A 176 20.66 -9.39 -9.58
N TYR A 177 20.12 -8.26 -10.02
CA TYR A 177 19.25 -8.24 -11.19
C TYR A 177 19.30 -6.91 -11.95
N LYS A 178 18.91 -6.95 -13.23
CA LYS A 178 18.62 -5.77 -14.04
C LYS A 178 17.44 -6.06 -14.96
N VAL A 179 16.70 -5.02 -15.30
CA VAL A 179 15.45 -5.11 -16.09
C VAL A 179 15.61 -4.39 -17.42
N GLY A 180 14.82 -4.75 -18.43
CA GLY A 180 14.83 -4.10 -19.75
C GLY A 180 14.93 -5.10 -20.89
N ASN A 181 15.56 -4.70 -21.99
CA ASN A 181 15.80 -5.59 -23.13
C ASN A 181 17.05 -5.17 -23.94
N MET A 182 17.44 -6.01 -24.91
CA MET A 182 18.63 -5.76 -25.73
C MET A 182 18.50 -4.57 -26.70
N GLN A 183 17.28 -4.23 -27.12
CA GLN A 183 16.99 -3.20 -28.10
C GLN A 183 17.00 -1.79 -27.46
N ASP A 184 16.33 -1.66 -26.31
CA ASP A 184 16.11 -0.39 -25.61
C ASP A 184 17.08 -0.15 -24.45
N GLY A 185 17.80 -1.20 -24.05
CA GLY A 185 18.79 -1.17 -22.97
C GLY A 185 18.27 -1.78 -21.67
N PHE A 186 19.21 -2.09 -20.79
CA PHE A 186 18.93 -2.56 -19.44
C PHE A 186 19.17 -1.46 -18.41
N SER A 187 18.48 -1.55 -17.28
CA SER A 187 18.73 -0.75 -16.09
C SER A 187 20.14 -0.97 -15.54
N ASN A 188 20.51 -0.15 -14.55
CA ASN A 188 21.58 -0.49 -13.62
C ASN A 188 21.29 -1.81 -12.89
N ILE A 189 22.34 -2.44 -12.36
CA ILE A 189 22.19 -3.64 -11.52
C ILE A 189 21.69 -3.24 -10.13
N PHE A 190 20.57 -3.83 -9.74
CA PHE A 190 20.00 -3.81 -8.40
C PHE A 190 20.29 -5.14 -7.69
N ASN A 191 19.90 -5.24 -6.43
CA ASN A 191 19.93 -6.51 -5.69
C ASN A 191 18.83 -6.56 -4.65
N PHE A 192 18.39 -7.77 -4.30
CA PHE A 192 17.49 -8.03 -3.19
C PHE A 192 17.87 -9.34 -2.51
N THR A 193 17.41 -9.54 -1.28
CA THR A 193 17.60 -10.81 -0.55
C THR A 193 16.23 -11.41 -0.28
N MET A 194 16.03 -12.68 -0.64
CA MET A 194 14.80 -13.38 -0.26
C MET A 194 14.76 -13.56 1.25
N PRO A 195 13.63 -13.27 1.92
CA PRO A 195 13.47 -13.59 3.33
C PRO A 195 13.78 -15.06 3.60
N LYS A 196 14.57 -15.32 4.65
CA LYS A 196 14.70 -16.69 5.17
C LYS A 196 13.33 -17.18 5.63
N GLN A 197 13.08 -18.48 5.58
CA GLN A 197 11.79 -19.04 6.00
C GLN A 197 11.83 -19.52 7.44
N GLY A 198 10.67 -19.48 8.10
CA GLY A 198 10.48 -19.99 9.45
C GLY A 198 10.91 -19.00 10.54
N ASN A 199 11.24 -19.53 11.71
CA ASN A 199 11.31 -18.77 12.95
C ASN A 199 12.70 -18.17 13.23
N GLU A 200 13.31 -17.51 12.24
CA GLU A 200 14.59 -16.81 12.38
C GLU A 200 14.39 -15.33 12.75
N TYR A 201 15.24 -14.83 13.66
CA TYR A 201 15.23 -13.45 14.14
C TYR A 201 16.66 -12.88 14.23
N PRO A 202 16.82 -11.54 14.18
CA PRO A 202 15.77 -10.54 13.97
C PRO A 202 15.20 -10.58 12.55
N PHE A 203 13.92 -10.24 12.41
CA PHE A 203 13.25 -9.97 11.13
C PHE A 203 12.69 -8.56 11.19
N VAL A 204 13.03 -7.71 10.21
CA VAL A 204 12.72 -6.28 10.21
C VAL A 204 11.73 -5.97 9.10
N ILE A 205 10.55 -5.49 9.49
CA ILE A 205 9.50 -5.03 8.57
C ILE A 205 9.44 -3.50 8.69
N ALA A 206 9.71 -2.77 7.61
CA ALA A 206 9.46 -1.33 7.58
C ALA A 206 7.99 -1.08 7.19
N VAL A 207 7.26 -0.31 7.97
CA VAL A 207 5.83 -0.02 7.73
C VAL A 207 5.64 1.48 7.59
N THR A 208 4.91 1.89 6.57
CA THR A 208 4.46 3.26 6.38
C THR A 208 3.10 3.26 5.67
N ALA A 209 2.44 4.41 5.63
CA ALA A 209 1.20 4.64 4.89
C ALA A 209 1.12 6.14 4.57
N ASP A 210 0.21 6.55 3.67
CA ASP A 210 -0.10 7.97 3.46
C ASP A 210 1.16 8.77 3.06
N LEU A 211 1.97 8.15 2.18
CA LEU A 211 3.34 8.58 1.94
C LEU A 211 3.37 9.89 1.15
N GLY A 212 2.63 9.97 0.04
CA GLY A 212 2.77 11.07 -0.92
C GLY A 212 4.20 11.22 -1.44
N GLN A 213 4.55 12.42 -1.89
CA GLN A 213 5.86 12.68 -2.51
C GLN A 213 6.42 14.08 -2.16
N THR A 214 6.51 14.35 -0.87
CA THR A 214 7.09 15.57 -0.29
C THR A 214 8.52 15.31 0.19
N TYR A 215 9.23 16.37 0.59
CA TYR A 215 10.54 16.20 1.25
C TYR A 215 10.43 15.40 2.56
N ASN A 216 9.28 15.42 3.23
CA ASN A 216 9.01 14.58 4.41
C ASN A 216 8.89 13.12 3.98
N SER A 217 8.15 12.82 2.89
CA SER A 217 8.06 11.49 2.31
C SER A 217 9.45 10.92 1.97
N SER A 218 10.33 11.74 1.37
CA SER A 218 11.71 11.34 1.09
C SER A 218 12.49 11.01 2.36
N THR A 219 12.31 11.81 3.42
CA THR A 219 12.94 11.57 4.73
C THR A 219 12.42 10.28 5.36
N THR A 220 11.12 10.02 5.31
CA THR A 220 10.51 8.76 5.77
C THR A 220 11.15 7.56 5.08
N LEU A 221 11.26 7.60 3.75
CA LEU A 221 11.95 6.55 2.98
C LEU A 221 13.43 6.40 3.37
N ASP A 222 14.16 7.50 3.59
CA ASP A 222 15.57 7.45 4.01
C ASP A 222 15.72 6.78 5.38
N ARG A 223 14.78 7.01 6.30
CA ARG A 223 14.74 6.34 7.61
C ARG A 223 14.43 4.85 7.47
N MET A 224 13.49 4.48 6.60
CA MET A 224 13.20 3.07 6.30
C MET A 224 14.44 2.37 5.72
N ILE A 225 15.13 2.98 4.74
CA ILE A 225 16.36 2.41 4.15
C ILE A 225 17.45 2.25 5.21
N ALA A 226 17.66 3.26 6.06
CA ALA A 226 18.68 3.22 7.11
C ALA A 226 18.48 2.07 8.11
N ALA A 227 17.24 1.61 8.28
CA ALA A 227 16.90 0.49 9.14
C ALA A 227 17.21 -0.89 8.56
N LYS A 228 17.50 -0.97 7.26
CA LYS A 228 17.80 -2.22 6.53
C LYS A 228 16.71 -3.29 6.71
N PRO A 229 15.46 -2.99 6.33
CA PRO A 229 14.36 -3.94 6.42
C PRO A 229 14.54 -5.13 5.48
N ASP A 230 14.01 -6.28 5.88
CA ASP A 230 13.91 -7.48 5.05
C ASP A 230 12.75 -7.35 4.05
N VAL A 231 11.64 -6.73 4.47
CA VAL A 231 10.47 -6.38 3.65
C VAL A 231 9.88 -5.04 4.09
N SER A 232 9.14 -4.38 3.21
CA SER A 232 8.39 -3.16 3.53
C SER A 232 6.91 -3.27 3.18
N LEU A 233 6.08 -2.62 4.01
CA LEU A 233 4.63 -2.55 3.88
C LEU A 233 4.23 -1.09 3.68
N LEU A 234 3.43 -0.83 2.66
CA LEU A 234 2.84 0.49 2.39
C LEU A 234 1.32 0.40 2.41
N VAL A 235 0.69 0.90 3.48
CA VAL A 235 -0.71 0.63 3.81
C VAL A 235 -1.65 1.71 3.28
N GLY A 236 -1.72 1.87 1.95
CA GLY A 236 -2.64 2.79 1.27
C GLY A 236 -2.19 4.25 1.23
N ASP A 237 -2.89 5.01 0.38
CA ASP A 237 -2.65 6.41 0.05
C ASP A 237 -1.19 6.65 -0.39
N LEU A 238 -0.91 6.17 -1.61
CA LEU A 238 0.43 6.11 -2.18
C LEU A 238 0.84 7.50 -2.69
N SER A 239 0.26 7.92 -3.83
CA SER A 239 0.80 9.03 -4.63
C SER A 239 0.16 10.38 -4.35
N TYR A 240 -1.08 10.39 -3.83
CA TYR A 240 -1.94 11.57 -3.73
C TYR A 240 -2.11 12.28 -5.08
N ALA A 241 -2.19 11.54 -6.17
CA ALA A 241 -2.45 12.09 -7.50
C ALA A 241 -3.81 12.81 -7.56
N ASP A 242 -4.79 12.34 -6.79
CA ASP A 242 -6.15 12.87 -6.68
C ASP A 242 -6.27 14.19 -5.90
N SER A 243 -5.22 14.61 -5.20
CA SER A 243 -5.10 15.95 -4.60
C SER A 243 -4.74 17.05 -5.61
N TYR A 244 -4.73 16.73 -6.91
CA TYR A 244 -4.35 17.65 -7.99
C TYR A 244 -5.41 17.68 -9.07
N TRP A 245 -5.65 18.88 -9.61
CA TRP A 245 -6.38 19.06 -10.85
C TRP A 245 -5.59 18.47 -12.03
N ALA A 246 -6.28 18.16 -13.13
CA ALA A 246 -5.65 17.60 -14.33
C ALA A 246 -4.57 18.51 -14.95
N ASN A 247 -4.54 19.80 -14.60
CA ASN A 247 -3.50 20.75 -15.02
C ASN A 247 -2.30 20.81 -14.06
N GLY A 248 -2.22 19.92 -13.07
CA GLY A 248 -1.15 19.84 -12.07
C GLY A 248 -1.24 20.86 -10.94
N SER A 249 -2.30 21.67 -10.87
CA SER A 249 -2.51 22.57 -9.72
C SER A 249 -3.02 21.77 -8.52
N PHE A 250 -2.42 22.01 -7.36
CA PHE A 250 -2.85 21.40 -6.11
C PHE A 250 -4.27 21.85 -5.70
N TYR A 251 -5.01 20.97 -5.05
CA TYR A 251 -6.39 21.16 -4.63
C TYR A 251 -6.65 20.48 -3.29
N PHE A 252 -7.27 21.21 -2.35
CA PHE A 252 -7.80 20.61 -1.12
C PHE A 252 -9.26 20.21 -1.31
N TRP A 253 -9.65 19.04 -0.82
CA TRP A 253 -11.02 18.52 -0.91
C TRP A 253 -12.09 19.47 -0.34
N THR A 254 -11.73 20.38 0.57
CA THR A 254 -12.63 21.41 1.12
C THR A 254 -13.03 22.49 0.10
N ASP A 255 -12.29 22.62 -1.00
CA ASP A 255 -12.44 23.74 -1.94
C ASP A 255 -13.53 23.50 -3.00
N SER A 256 -14.24 22.36 -3.00
CA SER A 256 -15.36 22.10 -3.94
C SER A 256 -16.37 21.09 -3.39
N PRO A 257 -17.37 21.51 -2.60
CA PRO A 257 -18.35 20.60 -1.99
C PRO A 257 -19.35 19.96 -2.97
N ASN A 258 -19.33 20.33 -4.26
CA ASN A 258 -20.23 19.81 -5.30
C ASN A 258 -19.43 19.13 -6.43
N MET A 259 -18.72 18.05 -6.12
CA MET A 259 -17.91 17.34 -7.12
C MET A 259 -18.77 16.42 -7.99
N THR A 260 -18.59 16.50 -9.31
CA THR A 260 -19.25 15.62 -10.30
C THR A 260 -18.29 14.56 -10.85
N TYR A 261 -16.98 14.76 -10.73
CA TYR A 261 -15.90 13.88 -11.20
C TYR A 261 -14.78 13.85 -10.17
N PHE A 262 -14.05 12.73 -10.03
CA PHE A 262 -12.85 12.67 -9.18
C PHE A 262 -11.67 13.31 -9.92
N LYS A 263 -10.93 14.15 -9.18
CA LYS A 263 -9.72 14.83 -9.68
C LYS A 263 -8.56 13.87 -9.60
N SER A 264 -7.63 13.99 -10.53
CA SER A 264 -6.34 13.33 -10.47
C SER A 264 -5.36 14.06 -11.38
N TYR A 265 -4.06 13.94 -11.09
CA TYR A 265 -2.99 14.32 -12.00
C TYR A 265 -2.01 13.14 -12.09
N GLN A 266 -2.31 12.22 -12.99
CA GLN A 266 -1.61 10.95 -13.17
C GLN A 266 -0.08 11.03 -13.30
N PRO A 267 0.55 12.08 -13.87
CA PRO A 267 2.01 12.20 -13.85
C PRO A 267 2.62 12.07 -12.45
N ARG A 268 1.85 12.37 -11.39
CA ARG A 268 2.21 12.19 -9.98
C ARG A 268 2.51 10.73 -9.63
N TRP A 269 1.84 9.76 -10.26
CA TRP A 269 2.18 8.35 -10.09
C TRP A 269 3.57 8.03 -10.64
N ASP A 270 3.97 8.64 -11.77
CA ASP A 270 5.29 8.41 -12.37
C ASP A 270 6.41 8.97 -11.48
N THR A 271 6.25 10.18 -10.94
CA THR A 271 7.25 10.78 -10.03
C THR A 271 7.26 10.11 -8.67
N TRP A 272 6.10 9.68 -8.16
CA TRP A 272 6.03 8.89 -6.93
C TRP A 272 6.80 7.57 -7.07
N ALA A 273 6.58 6.84 -8.15
CA ALA A 273 7.26 5.58 -8.42
C ALA A 273 8.79 5.76 -8.54
N ARG A 274 9.26 6.88 -9.12
CA ARG A 274 10.69 7.24 -9.14
C ARG A 274 11.23 7.61 -7.75
N LEU A 275 10.44 8.29 -6.92
CA LEU A 275 10.81 8.61 -5.54
C LEU A 275 10.99 7.34 -4.71
N VAL A 276 10.07 6.37 -4.79
CA VAL A 276 10.11 5.15 -3.97
C VAL A 276 11.10 4.10 -4.47
N GLN A 277 11.52 4.16 -5.75
CA GLN A 277 12.50 3.23 -6.34
C GLN A 277 13.76 3.07 -5.47
N LYS A 278 14.21 4.14 -4.78
CA LYS A 278 15.39 4.11 -3.90
C LYS A 278 15.29 3.08 -2.77
N LEU A 279 14.08 2.71 -2.37
CA LEU A 279 13.80 1.62 -1.43
C LEU A 279 13.31 0.38 -2.20
N ALA A 280 12.28 0.55 -3.03
CA ALA A 280 11.50 -0.55 -3.60
C ALA A 280 12.26 -1.41 -4.62
N ALA A 281 13.34 -0.90 -5.23
CA ALA A 281 14.20 -1.70 -6.10
C ALA A 281 15.14 -2.65 -5.33
N PHE A 282 15.24 -2.50 -4.00
CA PHE A 282 16.17 -3.27 -3.16
C PHE A 282 15.46 -4.07 -2.06
N VAL A 283 14.33 -3.58 -1.58
CA VAL A 283 13.50 -4.21 -0.55
C VAL A 283 12.10 -4.43 -1.12
N PRO A 284 11.55 -5.65 -1.04
CA PRO A 284 10.19 -5.93 -1.48
C PRO A 284 9.18 -5.05 -0.76
N MET A 285 8.36 -4.34 -1.53
CA MET A 285 7.33 -3.42 -1.05
C MET A 285 5.96 -3.96 -1.43
N ASN A 286 5.25 -4.51 -0.46
CA ASN A 286 3.86 -4.95 -0.62
C ASN A 286 2.92 -3.83 -0.16
N THR A 287 1.87 -3.59 -0.93
CA THR A 287 0.99 -2.43 -0.75
C THR A 287 -0.47 -2.85 -0.75
N ILE A 288 -1.35 -2.03 -0.18
CA ILE A 288 -2.79 -2.12 -0.39
C ILE A 288 -3.32 -0.74 -0.77
N ALA A 289 -4.43 -0.67 -1.49
CA ALA A 289 -5.07 0.59 -1.84
C ALA A 289 -5.70 1.29 -0.62
N GLY A 290 -5.57 2.62 -0.56
CA GLY A 290 -6.32 3.51 0.33
C GLY A 290 -7.50 4.17 -0.39
N ASN A 291 -8.01 5.28 0.17
CA ASN A 291 -9.07 6.04 -0.51
C ASN A 291 -8.54 6.89 -1.66
N HIS A 292 -7.31 7.38 -1.58
CA HIS A 292 -6.71 8.19 -2.65
C HIS A 292 -6.43 7.36 -3.93
N GLU A 293 -6.43 6.03 -3.83
CA GLU A 293 -6.31 5.13 -4.98
C GLU A 293 -7.65 4.82 -5.67
N ILE A 294 -8.80 5.23 -5.11
CA ILE A 294 -10.11 4.96 -5.70
C ILE A 294 -10.18 5.54 -7.12
N GLU A 295 -9.77 6.81 -7.26
CA GLU A 295 -9.65 7.54 -8.53
C GLU A 295 -10.75 7.20 -9.55
N SER A 296 -12.02 7.36 -9.14
CA SER A 296 -13.15 6.90 -9.95
C SER A 296 -13.30 7.69 -11.25
N ILE A 297 -13.16 6.98 -12.37
CA ILE A 297 -13.13 7.58 -13.71
C ILE A 297 -14.54 7.53 -14.32
N ALA A 298 -15.30 8.62 -14.16
CA ALA A 298 -16.70 8.64 -14.60
C ALA A 298 -16.86 8.47 -16.12
N LEU A 299 -15.88 8.93 -16.92
CA LEU A 299 -15.88 8.78 -18.37
C LEU A 299 -15.57 7.34 -18.83
N GLN A 300 -15.07 6.49 -17.94
CA GLN A 300 -14.73 5.09 -18.21
C GLN A 300 -15.60 4.15 -17.37
N ASN A 301 -16.93 4.32 -17.42
CA ASN A 301 -17.89 3.47 -16.71
C ASN A 301 -17.66 3.37 -15.19
N ASN A 302 -17.16 4.45 -14.56
CA ASN A 302 -16.82 4.49 -13.13
C ASN A 302 -15.81 3.41 -12.71
N VAL A 303 -14.84 3.11 -13.57
CA VAL A 303 -13.68 2.28 -13.20
C VAL A 303 -12.95 2.92 -12.02
N THR A 304 -12.50 2.09 -11.09
CA THR A 304 -11.75 2.49 -9.89
C THR A 304 -10.44 1.73 -9.80
N TYR A 305 -9.47 2.27 -9.05
CA TYR A 305 -8.17 1.62 -8.80
C TYR A 305 -7.37 1.31 -10.06
N LEU A 306 -7.65 1.97 -11.20
CA LEU A 306 -6.96 1.72 -12.46
C LEU A 306 -5.44 1.87 -12.30
N SER A 307 -5.01 3.03 -11.81
CA SER A 307 -3.60 3.37 -11.66
C SER A 307 -2.90 2.46 -10.65
N TYR A 308 -3.55 2.18 -9.51
CA TYR A 308 -3.03 1.28 -8.49
C TYR A 308 -2.86 -0.15 -9.04
N ASN A 309 -3.91 -0.74 -9.61
CA ASN A 309 -3.88 -2.12 -10.10
C ASN A 309 -2.89 -2.31 -11.23
N SER A 310 -2.79 -1.36 -12.16
CA SER A 310 -1.84 -1.44 -13.26
C SER A 310 -0.39 -1.27 -12.83
N ARG A 311 -0.11 -0.55 -11.74
CA ARG A 311 1.27 -0.28 -11.27
C ARG A 311 1.77 -1.27 -10.23
N TYR A 312 0.90 -1.73 -9.33
CA TYR A 312 1.26 -2.55 -8.17
C TYR A 312 0.43 -3.84 -8.09
N PRO A 313 0.61 -4.80 -9.01
CA PRO A 313 0.00 -6.11 -8.87
C PRO A 313 0.47 -6.81 -7.58
N VAL A 314 -0.44 -7.53 -6.92
CA VAL A 314 -0.18 -8.23 -5.66
C VAL A 314 -0.59 -9.70 -5.76
N PRO A 315 -0.05 -10.61 -4.92
CA PRO A 315 -0.27 -12.05 -5.04
C PRO A 315 -1.65 -12.51 -4.52
N GLN A 316 -2.73 -11.81 -4.85
CA GLN A 316 -4.10 -12.29 -4.58
C GLN A 316 -4.37 -13.61 -5.31
N TYR A 317 -3.77 -13.76 -6.49
CA TYR A 317 -3.74 -15.00 -7.25
C TYR A 317 -2.28 -15.30 -7.60
N THR A 318 -1.74 -16.41 -7.11
CA THR A 318 -0.34 -16.78 -7.40
C THR A 318 -0.16 -17.36 -8.81
N ASP A 319 -1.26 -17.71 -9.47
CA ASP A 319 -1.29 -18.34 -10.80
C ASP A 319 -1.49 -17.34 -11.95
N ARG A 320 -1.56 -16.04 -11.67
CA ARG A 320 -1.65 -14.98 -12.69
C ARG A 320 -1.25 -13.61 -12.16
N ILE A 321 -0.67 -12.77 -13.01
CA ILE A 321 -0.47 -11.35 -12.69
C ILE A 321 -1.74 -10.59 -13.09
N ASN A 322 -2.36 -9.92 -12.14
CA ASN A 322 -3.53 -9.08 -12.41
C ASN A 322 -3.18 -7.59 -12.33
N ALA A 323 -3.06 -6.98 -13.51
CA ALA A 323 -2.78 -5.55 -13.65
C ALA A 323 -3.99 -4.77 -14.21
N ASN A 324 -5.17 -5.41 -14.24
CA ASN A 324 -6.39 -4.82 -14.78
C ASN A 324 -7.11 -3.97 -13.72
N ALA A 325 -7.82 -2.95 -14.20
CA ALA A 325 -8.67 -2.11 -13.37
C ALA A 325 -9.78 -2.93 -12.67
N ASP A 326 -10.25 -2.40 -11.54
CA ASP A 326 -11.36 -2.96 -10.78
C ASP A 326 -12.66 -2.19 -11.01
N ILE A 327 -13.78 -2.92 -10.89
CA ILE A 327 -15.14 -2.39 -10.89
C ILE A 327 -15.88 -3.22 -9.82
N PRO A 328 -16.37 -2.73 -8.65
CA PRO A 328 -16.57 -1.35 -8.15
C PRO A 328 -16.07 -1.07 -6.70
N SER A 329 -15.96 0.22 -6.33
CA SER A 329 -15.81 0.67 -4.93
C SER A 329 -17.12 0.54 -4.13
N TYR A 330 -17.04 0.05 -2.90
CA TYR A 330 -18.20 -0.15 -2.01
C TYR A 330 -18.44 1.03 -1.06
N TYR A 331 -17.38 1.76 -0.74
CA TYR A 331 -17.40 2.71 0.37
C TYR A 331 -16.90 4.09 -0.06
N TRP A 332 -17.83 4.94 -0.50
CA TRP A 332 -17.68 6.39 -0.36
C TRP A 332 -18.79 6.87 0.57
N ASP A 333 -18.47 7.81 1.46
CA ASP A 333 -19.41 8.40 2.41
C ASP A 333 -20.70 8.82 1.68
N GLN A 334 -21.78 8.07 1.91
CA GLN A 334 -23.10 8.31 1.32
C GLN A 334 -23.65 9.72 1.65
N LYS A 335 -23.05 10.43 2.61
CA LYS A 335 -23.43 11.80 2.97
C LYS A 335 -22.89 12.86 2.01
N LEU A 336 -21.76 12.62 1.32
CA LEU A 336 -21.11 13.64 0.49
C LEU A 336 -21.56 13.60 -0.98
N LEU A 337 -22.08 12.47 -1.47
CA LEU A 337 -22.63 12.36 -2.82
C LEU A 337 -23.92 11.52 -2.83
N PRO A 338 -25.09 12.10 -2.49
CA PRO A 338 -26.39 11.41 -2.55
C PRO A 338 -26.76 10.92 -3.96
N SER A 339 -26.12 11.49 -4.99
CA SER A 339 -26.31 11.21 -6.42
C SER A 339 -25.49 10.03 -6.94
N VAL A 340 -24.44 9.60 -6.23
CA VAL A 340 -23.77 8.32 -6.48
C VAL A 340 -24.66 7.27 -5.86
N GLY A 341 -25.67 6.86 -6.62
CA GLY A 341 -26.78 6.04 -6.15
C GLY A 341 -26.31 4.81 -5.39
N LYS A 342 -27.17 4.30 -4.50
CA LYS A 342 -27.02 3.02 -3.81
C LYS A 342 -26.48 1.96 -4.80
N PHE A 343 -25.18 1.67 -4.77
CA PHE A 343 -24.60 0.49 -5.42
C PHE A 343 -24.92 -0.79 -4.62
N LEU A 344 -26.13 -0.85 -4.08
CA LEU A 344 -26.76 -1.99 -3.47
C LEU A 344 -27.97 -2.36 -4.34
N GLU A 345 -27.71 -2.71 -5.61
CA GLU A 345 -28.63 -3.60 -6.33
C GLU A 345 -28.43 -5.01 -5.72
N PRO A 346 -29.45 -5.60 -5.07
CA PRO A 346 -29.37 -6.96 -4.56
C PRO A 346 -29.23 -7.93 -5.74
N GLY A 347 -27.98 -8.19 -6.13
CA GLY A 347 -27.61 -8.95 -7.32
C GLY A 347 -26.16 -8.75 -7.77
N ILE A 348 -25.54 -7.61 -7.43
CA ILE A 348 -24.12 -7.32 -7.74
C ILE A 348 -23.15 -7.94 -6.71
N SER A 349 -23.66 -8.42 -5.58
CA SER A 349 -22.87 -9.01 -4.47
C SER A 349 -22.04 -10.25 -4.84
N ASN A 350 -22.33 -10.89 -5.98
CA ASN A 350 -21.69 -12.14 -6.39
C ASN A 350 -20.70 -11.98 -7.57
N ALA A 351 -20.56 -10.78 -8.15
CA ALA A 351 -19.81 -10.56 -9.38
C ALA A 351 -18.49 -9.79 -9.21
N VAL A 352 -18.17 -9.31 -8.00
CA VAL A 352 -16.98 -8.49 -7.79
C VAL A 352 -15.79 -9.38 -7.46
N THR A 353 -15.02 -9.75 -8.49
CA THR A 353 -13.63 -10.14 -8.30
C THR A 353 -12.84 -8.85 -8.11
N SER A 354 -12.65 -8.40 -6.87
CA SER A 354 -11.81 -7.24 -6.61
C SER A 354 -10.35 -7.68 -6.74
N ASN A 355 -9.71 -7.32 -7.84
CA ASN A 355 -8.32 -7.66 -8.13
C ASN A 355 -7.40 -6.77 -7.30
N ASN A 356 -6.31 -7.35 -6.80
CA ASN A 356 -5.39 -6.68 -5.89
C ASN A 356 -6.05 -6.09 -4.63
N SER A 357 -7.17 -6.67 -4.20
CA SER A 357 -8.03 -6.13 -3.14
C SER A 357 -7.81 -6.79 -1.79
N PHE A 358 -7.37 -8.05 -1.76
CA PHE A 358 -6.97 -8.71 -0.53
C PHE A 358 -6.07 -9.90 -0.88
N TYR A 359 -5.05 -10.11 -0.09
CA TYR A 359 -4.04 -11.14 -0.34
C TYR A 359 -3.22 -11.41 0.92
N SER A 360 -2.47 -12.50 0.91
CA SER A 360 -1.55 -12.85 1.98
C SER A 360 -0.26 -13.42 1.41
N TYR A 361 0.81 -13.38 2.19
CA TYR A 361 2.07 -14.06 1.89
C TYR A 361 2.87 -14.29 3.18
N ASN A 362 3.77 -15.27 3.14
CA ASN A 362 4.73 -15.49 4.22
C ASN A 362 6.04 -14.78 3.93
N ALA A 363 6.61 -14.13 4.94
CA ALA A 363 7.95 -13.57 4.90
C ALA A 363 8.60 -13.74 6.27
N GLY A 364 9.70 -14.52 6.34
CA GLY A 364 10.33 -14.77 7.62
C GLY A 364 9.39 -15.53 8.57
N PRO A 365 9.29 -15.07 9.83
CA PRO A 365 8.42 -15.65 10.85
C PRO A 365 6.99 -15.08 10.79
N ALA A 366 6.63 -14.31 9.77
CA ALA A 366 5.34 -13.62 9.68
C ALA A 366 4.50 -14.10 8.50
N HIS A 367 3.23 -14.37 8.79
CA HIS A 367 2.16 -14.43 7.81
C HIS A 367 1.53 -13.03 7.73
N ILE A 368 1.65 -12.39 6.57
CA ILE A 368 1.25 -11.00 6.36
C ILE A 368 0.00 -11.00 5.48
N ILE A 369 -1.04 -10.30 5.92
CA ILE A 369 -2.34 -10.24 5.25
C ILE A 369 -2.67 -8.77 4.95
N PHE A 370 -3.11 -8.48 3.74
CA PHE A 370 -3.65 -7.17 3.37
C PHE A 370 -5.12 -7.26 3.00
N LEU A 371 -5.92 -6.28 3.45
CA LEU A 371 -7.34 -6.15 3.15
C LEU A 371 -7.64 -4.74 2.61
N ASN A 372 -8.40 -4.65 1.53
CA ASN A 372 -8.96 -3.40 1.06
C ASN A 372 -10.29 -3.13 1.79
N ASN A 373 -10.27 -2.19 2.75
CA ASN A 373 -11.44 -1.79 3.53
C ASN A 373 -12.46 -0.93 2.76
N TYR A 374 -12.26 -0.72 1.46
CA TYR A 374 -13.21 -0.07 0.52
C TYR A 374 -13.90 -1.07 -0.43
N ALA A 375 -13.58 -2.37 -0.30
CA ALA A 375 -14.29 -3.46 -0.95
C ALA A 375 -15.37 -4.07 -0.03
N PRO A 376 -16.34 -4.83 -0.56
CA PRO A 376 -17.36 -5.50 0.26
C PRO A 376 -16.77 -6.41 1.35
N TYR A 377 -17.06 -6.11 2.60
CA TYR A 377 -16.59 -6.82 3.80
C TYR A 377 -17.73 -7.51 4.57
N GLY A 378 -17.36 -8.25 5.62
CA GLY A 378 -18.29 -8.89 6.54
C GLY A 378 -18.84 -10.24 6.06
N PRO A 379 -19.57 -10.97 6.94
CA PRO A 379 -20.05 -12.32 6.67
C PRO A 379 -20.80 -12.44 5.34
N GLY A 380 -20.39 -13.41 4.52
CA GLY A 380 -20.96 -13.64 3.19
C GLY A 380 -20.23 -12.92 2.04
N SER A 381 -19.34 -11.95 2.32
CA SER A 381 -18.50 -11.34 1.28
C SER A 381 -17.38 -12.28 0.83
N VAL A 382 -16.87 -12.07 -0.39
CA VAL A 382 -15.73 -12.84 -0.92
C VAL A 382 -14.50 -12.66 -0.02
N MET A 383 -14.21 -11.42 0.38
CA MET A 383 -13.07 -11.10 1.25
C MET A 383 -13.17 -11.78 2.61
N TYR A 384 -14.34 -11.79 3.24
CA TYR A 384 -14.54 -12.44 4.55
C TYR A 384 -14.32 -13.95 4.48
N ASN A 385 -14.96 -14.60 3.50
CA ASN A 385 -14.84 -16.05 3.31
C ASN A 385 -13.41 -16.47 2.90
N TRP A 386 -12.69 -15.60 2.19
CA TRP A 386 -11.28 -15.81 1.89
C TRP A 386 -10.42 -15.67 3.15
N LEU A 387 -10.60 -14.60 3.91
CA LEU A 387 -9.82 -14.32 5.13
C LEU A 387 -9.95 -15.45 6.16
N GLU A 388 -11.16 -15.95 6.38
CA GLU A 388 -11.39 -17.07 7.31
C GLU A 388 -10.56 -18.30 6.90
N LYS A 389 -10.54 -18.65 5.61
CA LYS A 389 -9.77 -19.79 5.10
C LYS A 389 -8.26 -19.57 5.18
N ASP A 390 -7.83 -18.36 4.88
CA ASP A 390 -6.42 -17.95 4.95
C ASP A 390 -5.90 -18.08 6.39
N LEU A 391 -6.61 -17.49 7.35
CA LEU A 391 -6.29 -17.59 8.78
C LEU A 391 -6.30 -19.05 9.30
N GLN A 392 -7.25 -19.89 8.84
CA GLN A 392 -7.29 -21.32 9.16
C GLN A 392 -6.05 -22.08 8.67
N SER A 393 -5.41 -21.62 7.60
CA SER A 393 -4.29 -22.31 6.97
C SER A 393 -2.94 -22.04 7.65
N VAL A 394 -2.86 -21.05 8.53
CA VAL A 394 -1.61 -20.60 9.16
C VAL A 394 -1.07 -21.64 10.15
N ASP A 395 0.09 -22.22 9.86
CA ASP A 395 0.87 -22.98 10.86
C ASP A 395 1.75 -22.02 11.68
N ARG A 396 1.28 -21.69 12.89
CA ARG A 396 1.98 -20.80 13.83
C ARG A 396 3.33 -21.34 14.33
N ASN A 397 3.69 -22.60 14.04
CA ASN A 397 5.05 -23.09 14.29
C ASN A 397 6.05 -22.63 13.22
N VAL A 398 5.56 -22.34 12.01
CA VAL A 398 6.35 -21.81 10.90
C VAL A 398 6.30 -20.28 10.91
N THR A 399 5.11 -19.71 10.93
CA THR A 399 4.85 -18.27 10.98
C THR A 399 4.16 -17.89 12.29
N PRO A 400 4.92 -17.74 13.40
CA PRO A 400 4.33 -17.41 14.70
C PRO A 400 3.62 -16.06 14.73
N TRP A 401 3.92 -15.14 13.82
CA TRP A 401 3.28 -13.83 13.74
C TRP A 401 2.22 -13.81 12.63
N ILE A 402 1.02 -13.35 12.95
CA ILE A 402 0.01 -12.91 11.98
C ILE A 402 -0.08 -11.38 12.07
N ILE A 403 0.30 -10.72 10.98
CA ILE A 403 0.27 -9.26 10.84
C ILE A 403 -0.73 -8.92 9.74
N MET A 404 -1.67 -8.03 10.04
CA MET A 404 -2.68 -7.59 9.08
C MET A 404 -2.53 -6.11 8.77
N GLY A 405 -2.75 -5.72 7.52
CA GLY A 405 -2.73 -4.34 7.04
C GLY A 405 -3.99 -3.98 6.27
N TRP A 406 -4.60 -2.84 6.58
CA TRP A 406 -5.63 -2.19 5.77
C TRP A 406 -5.61 -0.69 6.04
N HIS A 407 -6.19 0.12 5.18
CA HIS A 407 -5.90 1.55 5.20
C HIS A 407 -6.59 2.30 6.36
N ALA A 408 -7.93 2.36 6.42
CA ALA A 408 -8.61 3.13 7.48
C ALA A 408 -8.61 2.39 8.85
N PRO A 409 -8.33 3.06 9.98
CA PRO A 409 -8.21 2.39 11.28
C PRO A 409 -9.55 2.13 11.97
N TRP A 410 -9.64 1.03 12.73
CA TRP A 410 -10.81 0.71 13.58
C TRP A 410 -10.82 1.44 14.92
N TYR A 411 -9.62 1.71 15.43
CA TYR A 411 -9.38 2.09 16.83
C TYR A 411 -8.76 3.46 17.01
N SER A 412 -8.63 4.26 15.94
CA SER A 412 -8.04 5.58 16.09
C SER A 412 -8.94 6.50 16.94
N THR A 413 -8.31 7.30 17.79
CA THR A 413 -8.97 8.27 18.68
C THR A 413 -8.99 9.70 18.13
N TYR A 414 -8.40 9.94 16.95
CA TYR A 414 -8.47 11.22 16.25
C TYR A 414 -9.88 11.47 15.71
N THR A 415 -10.41 12.67 15.95
CA THR A 415 -11.83 13.02 15.69
C THR A 415 -12.27 12.79 14.24
N GLY A 416 -11.40 13.07 13.27
CA GLY A 416 -11.70 12.96 11.84
C GLY A 416 -11.96 11.53 11.35
N ALA A 417 -11.38 10.53 12.01
CA ALA A 417 -11.51 9.12 11.63
C ALA A 417 -12.16 8.25 12.72
N TYR A 418 -12.53 8.83 13.87
CA TYR A 418 -13.11 8.09 14.99
C TYR A 418 -14.36 7.32 14.55
N LYS A 419 -14.27 5.98 14.59
CA LYS A 419 -15.33 5.04 14.19
C LYS A 419 -15.83 5.19 12.75
N GLN A 420 -15.03 5.76 11.85
CA GLN A 420 -15.39 5.96 10.45
C GLN A 420 -15.76 4.64 9.74
N ILE A 421 -15.11 3.54 10.12
CA ILE A 421 -15.37 2.19 9.58
C ILE A 421 -15.74 1.17 10.68
N ALA A 422 -16.51 1.60 11.69
CA ALA A 422 -16.93 0.73 12.79
C ALA A 422 -17.78 -0.49 12.35
N GLU A 423 -18.38 -0.45 11.17
CA GLU A 423 -19.13 -1.59 10.62
C GLU A 423 -18.22 -2.76 10.25
N MET A 424 -17.09 -2.48 9.58
CA MET A 424 -16.09 -3.50 9.27
C MET A 424 -15.49 -4.10 10.56
N GLN A 425 -15.20 -3.25 11.56
CA GLN A 425 -14.76 -3.69 12.89
C GLN A 425 -15.79 -4.63 13.53
N ARG A 426 -17.08 -4.24 13.55
CA ARG A 426 -18.15 -5.05 14.12
C ARG A 426 -18.21 -6.43 13.47
N ASP A 427 -18.09 -6.47 12.15
CA ASP A 427 -18.37 -7.66 11.34
C ASP A 427 -17.15 -8.59 11.17
N MET A 428 -15.93 -8.10 11.32
CA MET A 428 -14.70 -8.88 11.06
C MET A 428 -13.83 -9.14 12.30
N GLU A 429 -13.92 -8.33 13.35
CA GLU A 429 -13.01 -8.43 14.50
C GLU A 429 -13.08 -9.78 15.25
N ASP A 430 -14.22 -10.46 15.20
CA ASP A 430 -14.37 -11.78 15.84
C ASP A 430 -13.42 -12.81 15.22
N LEU A 431 -13.18 -12.76 13.90
CA LEU A 431 -12.20 -13.60 13.22
C LEU A 431 -10.78 -13.30 13.73
N LEU A 432 -10.42 -12.02 13.84
CA LEU A 432 -9.07 -11.63 14.29
C LEU A 432 -8.77 -12.16 15.69
N LYS A 433 -9.76 -12.12 16.59
CA LYS A 433 -9.65 -12.69 17.93
C LYS A 433 -9.60 -14.21 17.91
N GLU A 434 -10.46 -14.87 17.13
CA GLU A 434 -10.52 -16.33 17.04
C GLU A 434 -9.18 -16.93 16.58
N TYR A 435 -8.57 -16.35 15.55
CA TYR A 435 -7.30 -16.80 14.99
C TYR A 435 -6.07 -16.13 15.64
N LYS A 436 -6.28 -15.36 16.72
CA LYS A 436 -5.23 -14.72 17.52
C LYS A 436 -4.25 -13.90 16.67
N VAL A 437 -4.80 -12.98 15.90
CA VAL A 437 -4.00 -12.00 15.14
C VAL A 437 -3.20 -11.16 16.13
N ASP A 438 -1.91 -10.95 15.84
CA ASP A 438 -0.99 -10.32 16.80
C ASP A 438 -0.97 -8.80 16.64
N LEU A 439 -0.97 -8.33 15.40
CA LEU A 439 -0.80 -6.93 15.05
C LEU A 439 -1.64 -6.55 13.83
N VAL A 440 -2.27 -5.38 13.92
CA VAL A 440 -2.92 -4.68 12.82
C VAL A 440 -2.20 -3.36 12.59
N VAL A 441 -1.87 -3.06 11.33
CA VAL A 441 -1.29 -1.77 10.91
C VAL A 441 -2.23 -1.04 9.96
N ASN A 442 -2.37 0.27 10.15
CA ASN A 442 -3.28 1.14 9.41
C ASN A 442 -2.61 2.45 8.99
N GLY A 443 -3.16 3.10 7.98
CA GLY A 443 -2.84 4.47 7.56
C GLY A 443 -3.97 5.44 7.89
N HIS A 444 -4.33 6.28 6.92
CA HIS A 444 -5.48 7.18 6.83
C HIS A 444 -5.47 8.37 7.78
N VAL A 445 -5.13 8.13 9.04
CA VAL A 445 -4.94 9.20 10.02
C VAL A 445 -3.49 9.61 9.96
N HIS A 446 -3.24 10.87 9.61
CA HIS A 446 -1.91 11.46 9.48
C HIS A 446 -1.29 11.78 10.83
N ALA A 447 -1.13 10.73 11.63
CA ALA A 447 -0.50 10.70 12.94
C ALA A 447 -0.10 9.27 13.29
N TYR A 448 0.73 9.15 14.32
CA TYR A 448 1.06 7.88 14.93
C TYR A 448 0.18 7.60 16.15
N GLU A 449 -0.46 6.42 16.18
CA GLU A 449 -1.22 5.93 17.33
C GLU A 449 -0.97 4.42 17.53
N ARG A 450 -0.93 3.98 18.78
CA ARG A 450 -0.88 2.54 19.10
C ARG A 450 -1.84 2.20 20.24
N SER A 451 -2.59 1.12 20.07
CA SER A 451 -3.49 0.62 21.09
C SER A 451 -2.78 -0.35 22.04
N THR A 452 -3.39 -0.56 23.21
CA THR A 452 -3.20 -1.83 23.95
C THR A 452 -3.98 -2.93 23.22
N PRO A 453 -3.74 -4.23 23.50
CA PRO A 453 -4.56 -5.30 22.96
C PRO A 453 -6.05 -5.02 23.21
N ALA A 454 -6.86 -5.01 22.15
CA ALA A 454 -8.25 -4.54 22.22
C ALA A 454 -9.22 -5.46 21.49
N TYR A 455 -10.44 -5.55 22.01
CA TYR A 455 -11.56 -6.27 21.39
C TYR A 455 -12.86 -5.57 21.77
N LYS A 456 -13.72 -5.27 20.79
CA LYS A 456 -14.99 -4.54 20.95
C LYS A 456 -14.84 -3.28 21.81
N TYR A 457 -13.82 -2.47 21.52
CA TYR A 457 -13.51 -1.22 22.24
C TYR A 457 -13.10 -1.38 23.71
N LEU A 458 -12.76 -2.60 24.15
CA LEU A 458 -12.30 -2.88 25.50
C LEU A 458 -10.89 -3.47 25.50
N PRO A 459 -10.04 -3.15 26.50
CA PRO A 459 -8.77 -3.84 26.70
C PRO A 459 -8.98 -5.36 26.83
N ASN A 460 -8.34 -6.12 25.96
CA ASN A 460 -8.47 -7.56 25.87
C ASN A 460 -7.17 -8.20 25.38
N THR A 461 -6.52 -8.99 26.23
CA THR A 461 -5.23 -9.63 25.90
C THR A 461 -5.31 -10.67 24.77
N CYS A 462 -6.51 -11.08 24.37
CA CYS A 462 -6.76 -11.99 23.25
C CYS A 462 -7.03 -11.25 21.93
N GLY A 463 -7.18 -9.92 21.95
CA GLY A 463 -7.33 -9.10 20.75
C GLY A 463 -5.97 -8.62 20.21
N PRO A 464 -5.91 -8.22 18.94
CA PRO A 464 -4.68 -7.69 18.35
C PRO A 464 -4.31 -6.33 18.95
N ASN A 465 -3.04 -5.96 18.82
CA ASN A 465 -2.65 -4.55 18.92
C ASN A 465 -2.97 -3.86 17.59
N HIS A 466 -3.44 -2.62 17.66
CA HIS A 466 -3.63 -1.77 16.49
C HIS A 466 -2.59 -0.66 16.47
N ILE A 467 -1.99 -0.42 15.32
CA ILE A 467 -1.05 0.67 15.09
C ILE A 467 -1.53 1.46 13.88
N THR A 468 -1.72 2.76 14.08
CA THR A 468 -1.99 3.72 13.01
C THR A 468 -0.71 4.49 12.73
N ILE A 469 -0.30 4.52 11.47
CA ILE A 469 0.97 5.07 11.00
C ILE A 469 0.79 5.77 9.64
N GLY A 470 -0.28 6.57 9.52
CA GLY A 470 -0.54 7.39 8.33
C GLY A 470 0.28 8.69 8.29
N ASP A 471 1.33 8.78 9.09
CA ASP A 471 2.24 9.93 9.17
C ASP A 471 3.41 9.85 8.16
N GLY A 472 3.19 9.21 7.00
CA GLY A 472 4.22 9.01 5.97
C GLY A 472 4.78 10.29 5.38
N GLY A 473 4.00 11.38 5.41
CA GLY A 473 4.48 12.74 5.09
C GLY A 473 3.87 13.35 3.83
N ASN A 474 2.66 12.97 3.44
CA ASN A 474 1.95 13.54 2.31
C ASN A 474 1.69 15.06 2.43
N ALA A 475 1.19 15.65 1.34
CA ALA A 475 0.99 17.09 1.21
C ALA A 475 -0.19 17.63 2.05
N GLU A 476 -1.14 16.79 2.46
CA GLU A 476 -2.27 17.23 3.30
C GLU A 476 -1.84 17.62 4.72
N GLY A 477 -0.69 17.09 5.17
CA GLY A 477 -0.12 17.36 6.48
C GLY A 477 -0.76 16.55 7.60
N LEU A 478 -0.38 16.83 8.85
CA LEU A 478 -0.83 16.07 10.02
C LEU A 478 -2.33 16.27 10.28
N THR A 479 -3.01 15.21 10.75
CA THR A 479 -4.42 15.28 11.11
C THR A 479 -4.61 16.24 12.29
N TYR A 480 -5.50 17.22 12.13
CA TYR A 480 -5.75 18.28 13.11
C TYR A 480 -6.25 17.74 14.45
N TYR A 481 -5.67 18.26 15.54
CA TYR A 481 -6.12 18.02 16.91
C TYR A 481 -7.09 19.14 17.34
N ASP A 482 -8.40 18.91 17.23
CA ASP A 482 -9.44 19.86 17.69
C ASP A 482 -9.75 19.76 19.20
N GLY A 483 -8.82 19.22 20.01
CA GLY A 483 -9.00 19.05 21.45
C GLY A 483 -10.01 17.96 21.87
N GLY A 484 -10.60 17.23 20.92
CA GLY A 484 -11.58 16.17 21.19
C GLY A 484 -10.95 14.78 21.20
N TYR A 485 -10.31 14.38 22.29
CA TYR A 485 -10.07 12.96 22.54
C TYR A 485 -11.39 12.31 22.98
N VAL A 486 -11.84 11.25 22.30
CA VAL A 486 -12.96 10.44 22.79
C VAL A 486 -12.38 9.35 23.69
N ASP A 487 -12.17 9.69 24.97
CA ASP A 487 -11.81 8.72 25.99
C ASP A 487 -12.99 7.80 26.26
N ASN A 488 -12.88 6.54 25.85
CA ASN A 488 -13.86 5.51 26.19
C ASN A 488 -13.30 4.47 27.17
N THR A 489 -12.20 4.76 27.86
CA THR A 489 -11.58 3.85 28.84
C THR A 489 -12.39 3.77 30.14
N THR A 490 -13.55 3.10 30.08
CA THR A 490 -14.23 2.66 31.30
C THR A 490 -13.63 1.34 31.78
N SER A 491 -13.04 1.38 32.98
CA SER A 491 -12.61 0.30 33.87
C SER A 491 -12.26 -1.08 33.27
N VAL A 492 -11.00 -1.48 33.46
CA VAL A 492 -10.49 -2.84 33.25
C VAL A 492 -11.24 -3.83 34.17
N ASP A 493 -12.03 -4.74 33.61
CA ASP A 493 -12.57 -5.88 34.35
C ASP A 493 -11.58 -7.05 34.28
N ASN A 494 -11.30 -7.66 35.44
CA ASN A 494 -10.27 -8.67 35.65
C ASN A 494 -10.62 -10.07 35.07
N GLN A 495 -11.57 -10.15 34.14
CA GLN A 495 -11.96 -11.41 33.47
C GLN A 495 -11.29 -11.63 32.10
N ASN A 496 -10.43 -10.70 31.65
CA ASN A 496 -9.91 -10.64 30.26
C ASN A 496 -8.46 -11.16 30.07
N LEU A 497 -8.03 -12.17 30.82
CA LEU A 497 -6.72 -12.81 30.65
C LEU A 497 -6.87 -14.10 29.83
N CYS A 498 -6.21 -14.16 28.66
CA CYS A 498 -6.03 -15.42 27.94
C CYS A 498 -4.96 -16.30 28.63
N LEU A 499 -5.27 -17.59 28.81
CA LEU A 499 -4.35 -18.63 29.28
C LEU A 499 -3.36 -19.07 28.18
#